data_AF-A0A2M7C5B8-F1
#
_entry.id   AF-A0A2M7C5B8-F1
#
_cell.length_a   1.000
_cell.length_b   1.000
_cell.length_c   1.000
_cell.angle_alpha   90.00
_cell.angle_beta   90.00
_cell.angle_gamma   90.00
#
_symmetry.space_group_name_H-M   'P 1'
#
loop_
_entity.id
_entity.type
_entity.pdbx_description
1 polymer ?
#
loop_
_entity_poly.entity_id
_entity_poly.type
_entity_poly.pdbx_seq_one_letter_code
_entity_poly.pdbx_strand_id
1 'polypeptide(L)'
;MIDIISKAVLIEEEGEKIYRDLAAKSRNTGLKKIFTYLADAELEHKRVFELMDRGGNTFSAEDDILKRVKAVFAALGKKTDSATMEHYEVGVYRKALSVEQKSIDYYENIKGKIEDFPIIYLSQKSRAY
;
A
#
# COMPACT_ATOMS: atom_id res chain seq x y z
N MET A 1 5.60 -7.82 -20.53
CA MET A 1 4.61 -6.84 -20.03
C MET A 1 3.57 -7.52 -19.15
N ILE A 2 2.84 -8.55 -19.65
CA ILE A 2 1.85 -9.34 -18.89
C ILE A 2 2.40 -9.90 -17.57
N ASP A 3 3.64 -10.39 -17.55
CA ASP A 3 4.27 -10.98 -16.35
C ASP A 3 4.55 -9.94 -15.25
N ILE A 4 4.79 -8.68 -15.63
CA ILE A 4 5.06 -7.59 -14.68
C ILE A 4 3.76 -7.12 -14.03
N ILE A 5 2.71 -6.92 -14.84
CA ILE A 5 1.41 -6.50 -14.31
C ILE A 5 0.81 -7.59 -13.44
N SER A 6 0.86 -8.85 -13.87
CA SER A 6 0.38 -10.00 -13.08
C SER A 6 1.07 -10.08 -11.72
N LYS A 7 2.39 -9.84 -11.68
CA LYS A 7 3.15 -9.85 -10.43
C LYS A 7 2.86 -8.64 -9.55
N ALA A 8 2.64 -7.46 -10.14
CA ALA A 8 2.20 -6.28 -9.39
C ALA A 8 0.82 -6.52 -8.75
N VAL A 9 -0.16 -7.02 -9.52
CA VAL A 9 -1.49 -7.40 -9.02
C VAL A 9 -1.39 -8.39 -7.85
N LEU A 10 -0.54 -9.42 -7.96
CA LEU A 10 -0.34 -10.39 -6.89
C LEU A 10 0.20 -9.75 -5.60
N ILE A 11 1.15 -8.81 -5.72
CA ILE A 11 1.70 -8.09 -4.56
C ILE A 11 0.61 -7.30 -3.85
N GLU A 12 -0.25 -6.59 -4.60
CA GLU A 12 -1.37 -5.84 -4.02
C GLU A 12 -2.42 -6.76 -3.38
N GLU A 13 -2.74 -7.90 -4.01
CA GLU A 13 -3.66 -8.89 -3.43
C GLU A 13 -3.12 -9.48 -2.13
N GLU A 14 -1.82 -9.77 -2.06
CA GLU A 14 -1.19 -10.23 -0.83
C GLU A 14 -1.21 -9.16 0.26
N GLY A 15 -0.93 -7.90 -0.11
CA GLY A 15 -0.99 -6.75 0.79
C GLY A 15 -2.38 -6.54 1.38
N GLU A 16 -3.39 -6.49 0.52
CA GLU A 16 -4.82 -6.37 0.89
C GLU A 16 -5.21 -7.44 1.91
N LYS A 17 -4.89 -8.70 1.61
CA LYS A 17 -5.26 -9.84 2.45
C LYS A 17 -4.58 -9.77 3.82
N ILE A 18 -3.30 -9.40 3.85
CA ILE A 18 -2.56 -9.22 5.11
C ILE A 18 -3.18 -8.10 5.93
N TYR A 19 -3.50 -6.97 5.31
CA TYR A 19 -4.11 -5.84 6.02
C TYR A 19 -5.53 -6.16 6.50
N ARG A 20 -6.35 -6.87 5.73
CA ARG A 20 -7.65 -7.37 6.20
C ARG A 20 -7.53 -8.30 7.40
N ASP A 21 -6.55 -9.20 7.38
CA ASP A 21 -6.29 -10.13 8.49
C ASP A 21 -5.82 -9.38 9.75
N LEU A 22 -4.93 -8.40 9.60
CA LEU A 22 -4.49 -7.54 10.71
C LEU A 22 -5.65 -6.69 11.28
N ALA A 23 -6.52 -6.16 10.42
CA ALA A 23 -7.72 -5.43 10.84
C ALA A 23 -8.69 -6.32 11.62
N ALA A 24 -8.88 -7.58 11.18
CA ALA A 24 -9.76 -8.54 11.84
C ALA A 24 -9.22 -8.99 13.21
N LYS A 25 -7.89 -9.15 13.34
CA LYS A 25 -7.22 -9.59 14.56
C LYS A 25 -6.97 -8.47 15.57
N SER A 26 -6.99 -7.22 15.14
CA SER A 26 -6.71 -6.08 16.01
C SER A 26 -7.86 -5.77 16.97
N ARG A 27 -7.54 -5.67 18.26
CA ARG A 27 -8.44 -5.20 19.33
C ARG A 27 -8.42 -3.68 19.49
N ASN A 28 -7.40 -3.02 18.95
CA ASN A 28 -7.24 -1.57 18.99
C ASN A 28 -8.05 -0.95 17.83
N THR A 29 -9.06 -0.14 18.16
CA THR A 29 -9.97 0.47 17.18
C THR A 29 -9.26 1.42 16.22
N GLY A 30 -8.15 2.04 16.65
CA GLY A 30 -7.29 2.86 15.80
C GLY A 30 -6.54 2.01 14.79
N LEU A 31 -5.83 0.97 15.24
CA LEU A 31 -5.11 0.04 14.36
C LEU A 31 -6.03 -0.67 13.37
N LYS A 32 -7.22 -1.10 13.81
CA LYS A 32 -8.23 -1.69 12.93
C LYS A 32 -8.64 -0.76 11.80
N LYS A 33 -8.83 0.53 12.08
CA LYS A 33 -9.12 1.54 11.05
C LYS A 33 -7.97 1.70 10.08
N ILE A 34 -6.73 1.77 10.58
CA ILE A 34 -5.53 1.87 9.73
C ILE A 34 -5.45 0.71 8.76
N PHE A 35 -5.49 -0.53 9.25
CA PHE A 35 -5.36 -1.69 8.39
C PHE A 35 -6.52 -1.83 7.41
N THR A 36 -7.72 -1.38 7.78
CA THR A 36 -8.84 -1.32 6.83
C THR A 36 -8.52 -0.33 5.70
N TYR A 37 -8.03 0.88 6.03
CA TYR A 37 -7.65 1.87 5.02
C TYR A 37 -6.49 1.41 4.13
N LEU A 38 -5.49 0.73 4.70
CA LEU A 38 -4.38 0.18 3.93
C LEU A 38 -4.87 -0.92 2.98
N ALA A 39 -5.72 -1.84 3.44
CA ALA A 39 -6.32 -2.85 2.57
C ALA A 39 -7.11 -2.24 1.42
N ASP A 40 -7.91 -1.20 1.70
CA ASP A 40 -8.69 -0.51 0.68
C ASP A 40 -7.78 0.22 -0.33
N ALA A 41 -6.62 0.75 0.09
CA ALA A 41 -5.63 1.35 -0.80
C ALA A 41 -5.00 0.33 -1.77
N GLU A 42 -4.65 -0.86 -1.27
CA GLU A 42 -4.12 -1.96 -2.11
C GLU A 42 -5.13 -2.40 -3.17
N LEU A 43 -6.44 -2.39 -2.87
CA LEU A 43 -7.49 -2.66 -3.86
C LEU A 43 -7.52 -1.61 -4.99
N GLU A 44 -7.38 -0.33 -4.65
CA GLU A 44 -7.32 0.72 -5.67
C GLU A 44 -6.06 0.60 -6.52
N HIS A 45 -4.91 0.29 -5.91
CA HIS A 45 -3.67 0.03 -6.65
C HIS A 45 -3.81 -1.14 -7.62
N LYS A 46 -4.40 -2.24 -7.17
CA LYS A 46 -4.72 -3.38 -8.04
C LYS A 46 -5.57 -2.96 -9.24
N ARG A 47 -6.62 -2.16 -9.03
CA ARG A 47 -7.47 -1.66 -10.13
C ARG A 47 -6.69 -0.84 -11.14
N VAL A 48 -5.73 -0.02 -10.69
CA VAL A 48 -4.85 0.73 -11.59
C VAL A 48 -4.07 -0.23 -12.49
N PHE A 49 -3.46 -1.28 -11.92
CA PHE A 49 -2.73 -2.29 -12.69
C PHE A 49 -3.61 -3.06 -13.69
N GLU A 50 -4.82 -3.44 -13.29
CA GLU A 50 -5.78 -4.11 -14.18
C GLU A 50 -6.29 -3.21 -15.31
N LEU A 51 -6.38 -1.90 -15.08
CA LEU A 51 -6.73 -0.93 -16.13
C LEU A 51 -5.59 -0.74 -17.13
N MET A 52 -4.34 -0.76 -16.65
CA MET A 52 -3.15 -0.72 -17.50
C MET A 52 -3.04 -1.95 -18.40
N ASP A 53 -3.31 -3.15 -17.88
CA ASP A 53 -3.26 -4.41 -18.67
C ASP A 53 -4.23 -4.38 -19.86
N ARG A 54 -5.36 -3.69 -19.68
CA ARG A 54 -6.41 -3.54 -20.71
C ARG A 54 -6.14 -2.38 -21.69
N GLY A 55 -4.97 -1.74 -21.63
CA GLY A 55 -4.63 -0.60 -22.49
C GLY A 55 -5.40 0.68 -22.17
N GLY A 56 -6.01 0.78 -20.98
CA GLY A 56 -6.70 1.98 -20.54
C GLY A 56 -5.73 3.10 -20.20
N ASN A 57 -6.09 4.34 -20.54
CA ASN A 57 -5.32 5.51 -20.12
C ASN A 57 -5.48 5.71 -18.61
N THR A 58 -4.39 5.67 -17.85
CA THR A 58 -4.44 5.77 -16.39
C THR A 58 -4.73 7.21 -15.99
N PHE A 59 -5.93 7.48 -15.49
CA PHE A 59 -6.23 8.76 -14.84
C PHE A 59 -5.31 8.95 -13.63
N SER A 60 -4.78 10.17 -13.50
CA SER A 60 -3.98 10.64 -12.36
C SER A 60 -4.84 10.64 -11.09
N ALA A 61 -4.96 9.47 -10.45
CA ALA A 61 -5.65 9.27 -9.17
C ALA A 61 -4.70 9.38 -7.96
N GLU A 62 -3.38 9.50 -8.19
CA GLU A 62 -2.33 9.43 -7.16
C GLU A 62 -2.31 10.62 -6.20
N ASP A 63 -2.68 11.80 -6.68
CA ASP A 63 -2.72 13.02 -5.86
C ASP A 63 -3.68 12.88 -4.67
N ASP A 64 -4.72 12.04 -4.81
CA ASP A 64 -5.76 11.88 -3.80
C ASP A 64 -5.42 10.76 -2.80
N ILE A 65 -4.75 9.69 -3.24
CA ILE A 65 -4.35 8.56 -2.37
C ILE A 65 -3.23 8.97 -1.41
N LEU A 66 -2.17 9.60 -1.91
CA LEU A 66 -1.06 10.08 -1.09
C LEU A 66 -1.53 11.12 -0.05
N LYS A 67 -2.47 11.99 -0.42
CA LYS A 67 -3.10 12.94 0.51
C LYS A 67 -3.93 12.22 1.59
N ARG A 68 -4.72 11.22 1.21
CA ARG A 68 -5.55 10.44 2.16
C ARG A 68 -4.68 9.64 3.14
N VAL A 69 -3.65 8.95 2.65
CA VAL A 69 -2.72 8.20 3.49
C VAL A 69 -1.99 9.12 4.48
N LYS A 70 -1.42 10.24 4.00
CA LYS A 70 -0.77 11.23 4.88
C LYS A 70 -1.72 11.84 5.90
N ALA A 71 -2.96 12.14 5.51
CA ALA A 71 -3.98 12.67 6.43
C ALA A 71 -4.32 11.68 7.55
N VAL A 72 -4.38 10.38 7.24
CA VAL A 72 -4.63 9.31 8.23
C VAL A 72 -3.46 9.21 9.21
N PHE A 73 -2.21 9.17 8.73
CA PHE A 73 -1.02 9.17 9.60
C PHE A 73 -0.95 10.42 10.49
N ALA A 74 -1.26 11.61 9.94
CA ALA A 74 -1.29 12.85 10.70
C ALA A 74 -2.40 12.87 11.77
N ALA A 75 -3.56 12.26 11.49
CA ALA A 75 -4.66 12.13 12.46
C ALA A 75 -4.32 11.15 13.61
N LEU A 76 -3.42 10.20 13.38
CA LEU A 76 -2.99 9.21 14.37
C LEU A 76 -1.90 9.72 15.30
N GLY A 77 -0.93 10.47 14.77
CA GLY A 77 0.11 11.12 15.60
C GLY A 77 -0.46 12.09 16.64
N LYS A 78 -1.71 12.54 16.47
CA LYS A 78 -2.44 13.35 17.45
C LYS A 78 -3.20 12.56 18.52
N LYS A 79 -3.31 11.23 18.40
CA LYS A 79 -4.15 10.38 19.29
C LYS A 79 -3.41 9.24 20.00
N THR A 80 -2.19 8.91 19.59
CA THR A 80 -1.37 7.92 20.29
C THR A 80 -0.49 8.60 21.32
N ASP A 81 -0.87 8.53 22.60
CA ASP A 81 0.09 8.71 23.68
C ASP A 81 1.18 7.63 23.51
N SER A 82 2.39 8.08 23.17
CA SER A 82 3.58 7.28 22.86
C SER A 82 4.04 6.33 23.98
N ALA A 83 3.37 6.31 25.13
CA ALA A 83 3.89 5.73 26.36
C ALA A 83 3.59 4.23 26.54
N THR A 84 2.70 3.62 25.75
CA THR A 84 2.34 2.19 25.91
C THR A 84 2.11 1.50 24.57
N MET A 85 3.18 1.24 23.80
CA MET A 85 3.12 0.30 22.68
C MET A 85 3.37 -1.11 23.21
N GLU A 86 2.37 -1.99 23.14
CA GLU A 86 2.53 -3.38 23.56
C GLU A 86 3.41 -4.17 22.56
N HIS A 87 4.09 -5.22 23.02
CA HIS A 87 4.95 -6.07 22.18
C HIS A 87 4.20 -6.67 20.97
N TYR A 88 2.89 -6.89 21.11
CA TYR A 88 1.98 -7.28 20.03
C TYR A 88 1.86 -6.21 18.94
N GLU A 89 1.67 -4.94 19.33
CA GLU A 89 1.55 -3.82 18.39
C GLU A 89 2.85 -3.63 17.61
N VAL A 90 4.01 -3.76 18.26
CA VAL A 90 5.33 -3.73 17.59
C VAL A 90 5.46 -4.83 16.54
N GLY A 91 5.03 -6.06 16.84
CA GLY A 91 5.06 -7.18 15.89
C GLY A 91 4.14 -6.94 14.67
N VAL A 92 2.96 -6.37 14.92
CA VAL A 92 1.99 -6.00 13.89
C VAL A 92 2.52 -4.88 12.99
N TYR A 93 3.18 -3.86 13.55
CA TYR A 93 3.85 -2.81 12.77
C TYR A 93 4.98 -3.35 11.90
N ARG A 94 5.83 -4.25 12.43
CA ARG A 94 6.88 -4.89 11.62
C ARG A 94 6.31 -5.69 10.46
N LYS A 95 5.14 -6.31 10.65
CA LYS A 95 4.46 -7.04 9.57
C LYS A 95 4.01 -6.10 8.46
N ALA A 96 3.39 -4.97 8.80
CA ALA A 96 3.02 -3.94 7.84
C ALA A 96 4.24 -3.41 7.07
N LEU A 97 5.32 -3.05 7.78
CA LEU A 97 6.57 -2.60 7.13
C LEU A 97 7.15 -3.65 6.16
N SER A 98 7.04 -4.93 6.49
CA SER A 98 7.53 -6.01 5.60
C SER A 98 6.70 -6.17 4.33
N VAL A 99 5.40 -5.82 4.37
CA VAL A 99 4.55 -5.77 3.18
C VAL A 99 5.01 -4.64 2.29
N GLU A 100 5.19 -3.45 2.86
CA GLU A 100 5.60 -2.28 2.09
C GLU A 100 7.00 -2.40 1.50
N GLN A 101 7.95 -2.98 2.23
CA GLN A 101 9.29 -3.20 1.71
C GLN A 101 9.29 -4.09 0.45
N LYS A 102 8.43 -5.12 0.41
CA LYS A 102 8.30 -5.98 -0.79
C LYS A 102 7.77 -5.19 -1.99
N SER A 103 6.79 -4.32 -1.75
CA SER A 103 6.24 -3.41 -2.77
C SER A 103 7.35 -2.48 -3.29
N ILE A 104 8.06 -1.78 -2.40
CA ILE A 104 9.17 -0.88 -2.75
C ILE A 104 10.24 -1.61 -3.57
N ASP A 105 10.73 -2.75 -3.07
CA ASP A 105 11.82 -3.51 -3.71
C ASP A 105 11.43 -3.94 -5.12
N TYR A 106 10.18 -4.38 -5.30
CA TYR A 106 9.69 -4.77 -6.62
C TYR A 106 9.62 -3.57 -7.57
N TYR A 107 9.03 -2.45 -7.12
CA TYR A 107 8.81 -1.28 -7.96
C TYR A 107 10.11 -0.56 -8.33
N GLU A 108 11.09 -0.47 -7.43
CA GLU A 108 12.42 0.07 -7.75
C GLU A 108 13.17 -0.83 -8.76
N ASN A 109 13.03 -2.15 -8.67
CA ASN A 109 13.67 -3.08 -9.60
C ASN A 109 13.16 -2.94 -11.05
N ILE A 110 11.87 -2.62 -11.22
CA ILE A 110 11.26 -2.50 -12.55
C ILE A 110 11.29 -1.06 -13.12
N LYS A 111 11.62 -0.05 -12.29
CA LYS A 111 11.61 1.39 -12.62
C LYS A 111 12.47 1.83 -13.82
N GLY A 112 13.36 0.98 -14.32
CA GLY A 112 14.16 1.20 -15.51
C GLY A 112 14.09 0.09 -16.56
N LYS A 113 13.17 -0.87 -16.39
CA LYS A 113 13.05 -2.06 -17.26
C LYS A 113 11.86 -2.00 -18.20
N ILE A 114 11.09 -0.92 -18.17
CA ILE A 114 9.86 -0.80 -18.93
C ILE A 114 9.74 0.64 -19.43
N GLU A 115 9.73 0.81 -20.76
CA GLU A 115 9.63 2.13 -21.41
C GLU A 115 8.16 2.62 -21.48
N ASP A 116 7.19 1.71 -21.55
CA ASP A 116 5.75 2.01 -21.70
C ASP A 116 4.91 1.86 -20.41
N PHE A 117 5.52 1.45 -19.30
CA PHE A 117 4.83 1.48 -18.01
C PHE A 117 4.83 2.94 -17.53
N PRO A 118 3.77 3.48 -16.91
CA PRO A 118 3.86 4.79 -16.31
C PRO A 118 4.82 4.71 -15.12
N ILE A 119 6.09 4.96 -15.42
CA ILE A 119 7.22 5.05 -14.49
C ILE A 119 6.90 6.05 -13.38
N ILE A 120 6.05 7.03 -13.67
CA ILE A 120 5.49 7.98 -12.72
C ILE A 120 4.75 7.25 -11.59
N TYR A 121 3.89 6.29 -11.90
CA TYR A 121 3.13 5.54 -10.90
C TYR A 121 4.04 4.72 -9.98
N LEU A 122 4.98 4.00 -10.58
CA LEU A 122 5.95 3.18 -9.84
C LEU A 122 6.85 4.03 -8.93
N SER A 123 7.27 5.20 -9.43
CA SER A 123 8.11 6.15 -8.71
C SER A 123 7.38 6.85 -7.56
N GLN A 124 6.08 7.12 -7.72
CA GLN A 124 5.26 7.71 -6.66
C GLN A 124 4.93 6.68 -5.59
N LYS A 125 4.63 5.44 -5.99
CA LYS A 125 4.35 4.36 -5.06
C LYS A 125 5.55 3.99 -4.20
N SER A 126 6.75 3.89 -4.77
CA SER A 126 7.96 3.64 -3.96
C SER A 126 8.30 4.78 -3.00
N ARG A 127 7.78 5.99 -3.23
CA ARG A 127 7.93 7.16 -2.35
C ARG A 127 6.78 7.33 -1.34
N ALA A 128 5.68 6.61 -1.52
CA ALA A 128 4.51 6.67 -0.65
C ALA A 128 4.73 5.94 0.67
N TYR A 129 5.65 4.99 0.67
CA TYR A 129 6.03 4.12 1.78
C TYR A 129 7.44 4.45 2.27
#